data_AF-A0A7V5DC57-F1
#
_entry.id   AF-A0A7V5DC57-F1
#
_cell.length_a   1.000
_cell.length_b   1.000
_cell.length_c   1.000
_cell.angle_alpha   90.00
_cell.angle_beta   90.00
_cell.angle_gamma   90.00
#
_symmetry.space_group_name_H-M   'P 1'
#
loop_
_entity.id
_entity.type
_entity.pdbx_description
1 polymer ?
#
loop_
_entity_poly.entity_id
_entity_poly.type
_entity_poly.pdbx_seq_one_letter_code
_entity_poly.pdbx_strand_id
1 'polypeptide(L)'
;MHFRQAILQVDNKTYTLLPERANSFDEIYVDFQNQPENGGERWSVFLHPKQDVTIQRLEIQFDVQMPTHTRFFANGFQSWSESCLYGLVEAIPRLRFFAKKHMGLYGDEHIAGIPHGRGYLHSWTYTFFAKEGDKTLFLGSLNETTGFTLFLYDQPNGILTVRKDMDGLQLAHSFPALDFWVGEGSESDVFDRYFQALGTPQPAVPPALGWTSWYHHFTRISEEIILQNLENVSNSGLSFSFFQIDDGWQTCIGDWLSVKKTFPNGMGFVAQKIREKGLSPGLWLAPFIAAKDSELAKKHPDWLLKDAKGQPLKVGWNPMWDGWYHALDFYNNEVRNYLGGVFHAVLDRWGFDLLKLDFLFAVCLAPPPGKTRGQVMHDAMEFLRQLAGPKKILACGVPLGSAFGLADYCRIGGDIHINWEHRLLAFLRFRERVSTLASLRSTLGRWQLDGRAFRNDPDVFILRNENQRLSPTQQQTVLTINTLLGSLLFTSDDLGKYSPEQMAELEAVLEWHGSRISRVSELEKDVFKIDFENEGVPYSAFCNLNSRAKMAQTKNGRIEIQPFETIILSRF
;
A
#
# COMPACT_ATOMS: atom_id res chain seq x y z
N MET A 1 -10.57 -26.91 1.71
CA MET A 1 -9.11 -26.76 1.52
C MET A 1 -8.47 -27.93 2.22
N HIS A 2 -7.64 -28.71 1.54
CA HIS A 2 -7.01 -29.90 2.11
C HIS A 2 -5.49 -29.81 1.97
N PHE A 3 -4.76 -30.10 3.04
CA PHE A 3 -3.29 -30.15 2.98
C PHE A 3 -2.83 -31.17 1.95
N ARG A 4 -1.96 -30.75 1.04
CA ARG A 4 -1.41 -31.59 -0.02
C ARG A 4 0.01 -32.03 0.33
N GLN A 5 0.89 -31.06 0.55
CA GLN A 5 2.29 -31.26 0.90
C GLN A 5 2.91 -29.96 1.41
N ALA A 6 4.00 -30.05 2.16
CA ALA A 6 4.87 -28.92 2.44
C ALA A 6 6.29 -29.25 1.99
N ILE A 7 6.96 -28.28 1.38
CA ILE A 7 8.27 -28.44 0.73
C ILE A 7 9.23 -27.45 1.35
N LEU A 8 10.37 -27.95 1.80
CA LEU A 8 11.49 -27.17 2.29
C LEU A 8 12.73 -27.53 1.47
N GLN A 9 13.43 -26.53 0.93
CA GLN A 9 14.71 -26.70 0.25
C GLN A 9 15.81 -26.03 1.05
N VAL A 10 16.80 -26.83 1.45
CA VAL A 10 17.96 -26.43 2.27
C VAL A 10 19.24 -26.98 1.63
N ASP A 11 20.25 -26.14 1.42
CA ASP A 11 21.53 -26.53 0.81
C ASP A 11 21.38 -27.38 -0.47
N ASN A 12 20.39 -27.02 -1.30
CA ASN A 12 20.00 -27.72 -2.53
C ASN A 12 19.41 -29.14 -2.34
N LYS A 13 19.13 -29.55 -1.09
CA LYS A 13 18.36 -30.75 -0.76
C LYS A 13 16.90 -30.38 -0.56
N THR A 14 15.99 -31.24 -1.00
CA THR A 14 14.54 -31.04 -0.88
C THR A 14 13.97 -32.00 0.15
N TYR A 15 13.21 -31.46 1.09
CA TYR A 15 12.53 -32.17 2.16
C TYR A 15 11.02 -31.99 2.04
N THR A 16 10.29 -33.08 2.22
CA THR A 16 8.84 -33.03 2.39
C THR A 16 8.53 -32.96 3.88
N LEU A 17 7.73 -31.99 4.27
CA LEU A 17 7.31 -31.78 5.67
C LEU A 17 5.89 -32.32 5.88
N LEU A 18 5.66 -32.87 7.07
CA LEU A 18 4.35 -33.33 7.52
C LEU A 18 3.93 -32.54 8.78
N PRO A 19 2.71 -31.99 8.83
CA PRO A 19 2.24 -31.28 10.02
C PRO A 19 2.06 -32.25 11.18
N GLU A 20 2.27 -31.76 12.41
CA GLU A 20 2.06 -32.48 13.67
C GLU A 20 2.87 -33.79 13.79
N ARG A 21 4.00 -33.86 13.06
CA ARG A 21 4.93 -34.99 13.07
C ARG A 21 6.36 -34.51 13.22
N ALA A 22 7.24 -35.40 13.66
CA ALA A 22 8.66 -35.12 13.75
C ALA A 22 9.27 -34.96 12.34
N ASN A 23 9.71 -33.76 11.99
CA ASN A 23 10.46 -33.48 10.76
C ASN A 23 11.93 -33.25 11.14
N SER A 24 12.68 -34.32 11.37
CA SER A 24 14.11 -34.26 11.70
C SER A 24 14.95 -34.81 10.54
N PHE A 25 15.79 -33.97 9.97
CA PHE A 25 16.75 -34.29 8.91
C PHE A 25 18.18 -34.09 9.41
N ASP A 26 19.19 -34.44 8.60
CA ASP A 26 20.59 -34.37 9.02
C ASP A 26 21.02 -32.94 9.40
N GLU A 27 20.62 -31.94 8.60
CA GLU A 27 21.05 -30.54 8.80
C GLU A 27 20.05 -29.71 9.61
N ILE A 28 18.79 -30.15 9.72
CA ILE A 28 17.71 -29.31 10.23
C ILE A 28 16.59 -30.11 10.89
N TYR A 29 16.05 -29.58 11.98
CA TYR A 29 14.78 -29.98 12.55
C TYR A 29 13.71 -28.93 12.20
N VAL A 30 12.49 -29.37 11.91
CA VAL A 30 11.37 -28.50 11.56
C VAL A 30 10.18 -28.81 12.46
N ASP A 31 9.71 -27.79 13.16
CA ASP A 31 8.45 -27.85 13.88
C ASP A 31 7.35 -27.28 12.98
N PHE A 32 6.42 -28.14 12.57
CA PHE A 32 5.34 -27.80 11.66
C PHE A 32 4.00 -28.13 12.31
N GLN A 33 3.22 -27.10 12.59
CA GLN A 33 1.98 -27.17 13.36
C GLN A 33 0.79 -26.66 12.54
N ASN A 34 -0.36 -27.29 12.77
CA ASN A 34 -1.67 -26.75 12.45
C ASN A 34 -2.48 -26.79 13.75
N GLN A 35 -3.16 -25.70 14.09
CA GLN A 35 -4.07 -25.68 15.22
C GLN A 35 -5.28 -24.76 14.97
N PRO A 36 -6.46 -25.07 15.54
CA PRO A 36 -7.59 -24.16 15.52
C PRO A 36 -7.28 -22.85 16.26
N GLU A 37 -7.64 -21.70 15.67
CA GLU A 37 -7.45 -20.37 16.27
C GLU A 37 -8.49 -19.39 15.73
N ASN A 38 -9.13 -18.60 16.60
CA ASN A 38 -10.14 -17.59 16.24
C ASN A 38 -11.21 -18.08 15.24
N GLY A 39 -11.72 -19.30 15.43
CA GLY A 39 -12.73 -19.90 14.55
C GLY A 39 -12.23 -20.24 13.13
N GLY A 40 -10.92 -20.27 12.93
CA GLY A 40 -10.22 -20.75 11.73
C GLY A 40 -9.08 -21.69 12.11
N GLU A 41 -8.06 -21.76 11.26
CA GLU A 41 -6.85 -22.59 11.44
C GLU A 41 -5.60 -21.72 11.30
N ARG A 42 -4.65 -21.90 12.21
CA ARG A 42 -3.30 -21.32 12.13
C ARG A 42 -2.29 -22.39 11.73
N TRP A 43 -1.48 -22.07 10.74
CA TRP A 43 -0.44 -22.92 10.20
C TRP A 43 0.92 -22.27 10.44
N SER A 44 1.81 -22.94 11.18
CA SER A 44 3.09 -22.36 11.59
C SER A 44 4.25 -23.33 11.34
N VAL A 45 5.36 -22.82 10.82
CA VAL A 45 6.60 -23.56 10.56
C VAL A 45 7.77 -22.84 11.23
N PHE A 46 8.42 -23.53 12.15
CA PHE A 46 9.68 -23.10 12.77
C PHE A 46 10.82 -23.99 12.27
N LEU A 47 11.90 -23.33 11.84
CA LEU A 47 13.10 -23.97 11.34
C LEU A 47 14.17 -23.96 12.44
N HIS A 48 14.72 -25.12 12.78
CA HIS A 48 15.74 -25.31 13.81
C HIS A 48 16.99 -25.94 13.17
N PRO A 49 17.88 -25.11 12.57
CA PRO A 49 19.11 -25.61 11.98
C PRO A 49 19.99 -26.30 13.02
N LYS A 50 20.57 -27.45 12.67
CA LYS A 50 21.56 -28.18 13.49
C LYS A 50 22.99 -27.71 13.21
N GLN A 51 23.16 -27.02 12.09
CA GLN A 51 24.38 -26.40 11.59
C GLN A 51 23.98 -25.19 10.72
N ASP A 52 24.94 -24.37 10.30
CA ASP A 52 24.67 -23.30 9.34
C ASP A 52 24.15 -23.89 8.03
N VAL A 53 23.01 -23.37 7.56
CA VAL A 53 22.36 -23.82 6.33
C VAL A 53 21.87 -22.64 5.50
N THR A 54 21.70 -22.86 4.19
CA THR A 54 21.06 -21.90 3.28
C THR A 54 19.69 -22.39 2.88
N ILE A 55 18.66 -21.62 3.19
CA ILE A 55 17.28 -21.89 2.77
C ILE A 55 17.08 -21.35 1.34
N GLN A 56 16.58 -22.17 0.44
CA GLN A 56 16.19 -21.74 -0.92
C GLN A 56 14.68 -21.62 -1.08
N ARG A 57 13.90 -22.42 -0.35
CA ARG A 57 12.44 -22.48 -0.53
C ARG A 57 11.74 -23.02 0.71
N LEU A 58 10.63 -22.41 1.08
CA LEU A 58 9.66 -22.96 2.02
C LEU A 58 8.24 -22.67 1.51
N GLU A 59 7.45 -23.71 1.30
CA GLU A 59 6.06 -23.58 0.89
C GLU A 59 5.15 -24.69 1.40
N ILE A 60 3.87 -24.36 1.57
CA ILE A 60 2.80 -25.27 1.93
C ILE A 60 1.76 -25.25 0.82
N GLN A 61 1.43 -26.42 0.28
CA GLN A 61 0.48 -26.59 -0.80
C GLN A 61 -0.81 -27.23 -0.29
N PHE A 62 -1.91 -26.79 -0.86
CA PHE A 62 -3.26 -27.25 -0.54
C PHE A 62 -4.03 -27.55 -1.82
N ASP A 63 -4.84 -28.60 -1.76
CA ASP A 63 -5.88 -28.85 -2.76
C ASP A 63 -7.08 -27.92 -2.46
N VAL A 64 -7.34 -27.03 -3.42
CA VAL A 64 -8.35 -25.97 -3.36
C VAL A 64 -9.07 -25.88 -4.71
N GLN A 65 -10.16 -26.63 -4.82
CA GLN A 65 -11.10 -26.50 -5.93
C GLN A 65 -12.19 -25.49 -5.59
N MET A 66 -12.45 -24.56 -6.51
CA MET A 66 -13.42 -23.50 -6.34
C MET A 66 -14.39 -23.49 -7.52
N PRO A 67 -15.68 -23.17 -7.30
CA PRO A 67 -16.63 -22.94 -8.38
C PRO A 67 -16.14 -21.85 -9.34
N THR A 68 -16.50 -21.96 -10.62
CA THR A 68 -16.03 -21.03 -11.67
C THR A 68 -16.46 -19.58 -11.48
N HIS A 69 -17.53 -19.32 -10.74
CA HIS A 69 -18.00 -17.97 -10.40
C HIS A 69 -17.23 -17.34 -9.22
N THR A 70 -16.36 -18.10 -8.55
CA THR A 70 -15.54 -17.59 -7.44
C THR A 70 -14.53 -16.59 -7.98
N ARG A 71 -14.21 -15.58 -7.20
CA ARG A 71 -13.18 -14.59 -7.56
C ARG A 71 -12.06 -14.59 -6.53
N PHE A 72 -10.83 -14.47 -7.01
CA PHE A 72 -9.63 -14.44 -6.20
C PHE A 72 -9.18 -12.99 -6.03
N PHE A 73 -8.98 -12.56 -4.79
CA PHE A 73 -8.42 -11.24 -4.51
C PHE A 73 -6.90 -11.25 -4.60
N ALA A 74 -6.37 -10.52 -5.58
CA ALA A 74 -4.93 -10.33 -5.75
C ALA A 74 -4.51 -9.03 -5.04
N ASN A 75 -4.06 -9.15 -3.79
CA ASN A 75 -3.38 -8.07 -3.10
C ASN A 75 -1.99 -7.87 -3.70
N GLY A 76 -1.75 -6.69 -4.26
CA GLY A 76 -0.48 -6.29 -4.84
C GLY A 76 0.64 -6.19 -3.80
N PHE A 77 1.88 -6.23 -4.27
CA PHE A 77 3.10 -6.29 -3.46
C PHE A 77 3.22 -5.13 -2.46
N GLN A 78 2.99 -3.90 -2.91
CA GLN A 78 3.16 -2.69 -2.12
C GLN A 78 1.98 -1.73 -2.29
N SER A 79 2.02 -0.58 -1.59
CA SER A 79 1.02 0.50 -1.68
C SER A 79 0.47 0.73 -3.09
N TRP A 80 1.35 0.92 -4.08
CA TRP A 80 0.95 1.28 -5.44
C TRP A 80 0.53 0.11 -6.32
N SER A 81 0.86 -1.12 -5.93
CA SER A 81 0.55 -2.29 -6.75
C SER A 81 -0.97 -2.48 -6.83
N GLU A 82 -1.52 -2.32 -8.03
CA GLU A 82 -2.96 -2.48 -8.30
C GLU A 82 -3.48 -3.79 -7.68
N SER A 83 -4.53 -3.65 -6.86
CA SER A 83 -5.13 -4.74 -6.07
C SER A 83 -6.62 -4.83 -6.35
N CYS A 84 -7.09 -5.99 -6.82
CA CYS A 84 -8.49 -6.19 -7.20
C CYS A 84 -8.86 -7.68 -7.27
N LEU A 85 -10.15 -7.95 -7.49
CA LEU A 85 -10.68 -9.28 -7.71
C LEU A 85 -10.45 -9.74 -9.16
N TYR A 86 -9.98 -10.97 -9.31
CA TYR A 86 -9.83 -11.65 -10.60
C TYR A 86 -10.76 -12.85 -10.68
N GLY A 87 -11.32 -13.11 -11.86
CA GLY A 87 -11.90 -14.42 -12.16
C GLY A 87 -10.80 -15.50 -12.15
N LEU A 88 -11.12 -16.72 -11.74
CA LEU A 88 -10.10 -17.76 -11.54
C LEU A 88 -9.29 -18.14 -12.79
N VAL A 89 -9.82 -17.87 -13.99
CA VAL A 89 -9.14 -18.13 -15.28
C VAL A 89 -8.55 -16.86 -15.93
N GLU A 90 -8.66 -15.72 -15.27
CA GLU A 90 -8.00 -14.49 -15.71
C GLU A 90 -6.49 -14.55 -15.44
N ALA A 91 -5.77 -13.48 -15.81
CA ALA A 91 -4.34 -13.36 -15.61
C ALA A 91 -4.02 -12.00 -15.02
N ILE A 92 -3.13 -11.96 -14.03
CA ILE A 92 -2.55 -10.72 -13.54
C ILE A 92 -1.62 -10.16 -14.64
N PRO A 93 -1.81 -8.90 -15.06
CA PRO A 93 -1.01 -8.33 -16.14
C PRO A 93 0.45 -8.20 -15.72
N ARG A 94 1.36 -8.67 -16.58
CA ARG A 94 2.82 -8.51 -16.42
C ARG A 94 3.35 -7.41 -17.32
N LEU A 95 4.37 -6.70 -16.85
CA LEU A 95 5.09 -5.69 -17.61
C LEU A 95 5.55 -6.27 -18.95
N ARG A 96 5.40 -5.49 -20.01
CA ARG A 96 5.98 -5.87 -21.32
C ARG A 96 7.50 -5.99 -21.19
N PHE A 97 8.10 -6.98 -21.85
CA PHE A 97 9.50 -7.37 -21.63
C PHE A 97 10.50 -6.20 -21.72
N PHE A 98 10.29 -5.27 -22.64
CA PHE A 98 11.18 -4.11 -22.84
C PHE A 98 11.04 -3.04 -21.74
N ALA A 99 9.92 -3.01 -21.01
CA ALA A 99 9.71 -2.09 -19.88
C ALA A 99 10.26 -2.67 -18.56
N LYS A 100 10.40 -4.00 -18.46
CA LYS A 100 10.80 -4.70 -17.23
C LYS A 100 12.11 -4.18 -16.63
N LYS A 101 13.11 -3.89 -17.47
CA LYS A 101 14.42 -3.39 -17.01
C LYS A 101 14.35 -2.03 -16.30
N HIS A 102 13.38 -1.20 -16.65
CA HIS A 102 13.28 0.17 -16.14
C HIS A 102 12.25 0.33 -15.01
N MET A 103 11.26 -0.57 -14.95
CA MET A 103 10.08 -0.42 -14.10
C MET A 103 9.82 -1.63 -13.20
N GLY A 104 10.57 -2.73 -13.37
CA GLY A 104 10.31 -3.98 -12.66
C GLY A 104 10.65 -4.00 -11.17
N LEU A 105 11.31 -2.95 -10.66
CA LEU A 105 11.69 -2.84 -9.25
C LEU A 105 10.62 -2.18 -8.38
N TYR A 106 9.64 -1.49 -8.96
CA TYR A 106 8.55 -0.84 -8.21
C TYR A 106 7.53 -1.83 -7.63
N GLY A 107 7.46 -3.04 -8.20
CA GLY A 107 6.53 -4.10 -7.82
C GLY A 107 7.21 -5.46 -7.78
N ASP A 108 6.45 -6.53 -7.95
CA ASP A 108 6.93 -7.93 -7.83
C ASP A 108 7.59 -8.52 -9.10
N GLU A 109 7.91 -7.70 -10.10
CA GLU A 109 8.43 -8.19 -11.38
C GLU A 109 9.84 -8.78 -11.31
N HIS A 110 10.60 -8.34 -10.31
CA HIS A 110 11.96 -8.79 -10.02
C HIS A 110 12.01 -10.04 -9.12
N ILE A 111 10.88 -10.43 -8.51
CA ILE A 111 10.79 -11.59 -7.64
C ILE A 111 10.65 -12.86 -8.49
N ALA A 112 11.53 -13.83 -8.25
CA ALA A 112 11.59 -15.06 -9.02
C ALA A 112 10.46 -16.04 -8.67
N GLY A 113 10.19 -16.97 -9.58
CA GLY A 113 9.33 -18.12 -9.32
C GLY A 113 7.84 -17.79 -9.09
N ILE A 114 7.36 -16.62 -9.52
CA ILE A 114 5.92 -16.30 -9.54
C ILE A 114 5.33 -16.81 -10.86
N PRO A 115 4.45 -17.82 -10.86
CA PRO A 115 3.77 -18.29 -12.07
C PRO A 115 2.93 -17.18 -12.71
N HIS A 116 2.77 -17.22 -14.03
CA HIS A 116 2.02 -16.21 -14.75
C HIS A 116 1.26 -16.83 -15.94
N GLY A 117 0.20 -16.14 -16.37
CA GLY A 117 -0.69 -16.61 -17.42
C GLY A 117 -2.11 -16.78 -16.90
N ARG A 118 -3.00 -17.24 -17.78
CA ARG A 118 -4.39 -17.50 -17.40
C ARG A 118 -4.46 -18.65 -16.40
N GLY A 119 -5.21 -18.47 -15.33
CA GLY A 119 -5.34 -19.47 -14.28
C GLY A 119 -4.22 -19.47 -13.25
N TYR A 120 -3.23 -18.59 -13.39
CA TYR A 120 -2.16 -18.41 -12.41
C TYR A 120 -2.31 -17.03 -11.78
N LEU A 121 -2.75 -17.02 -10.52
CA LEU A 121 -3.00 -15.81 -9.76
C LEU A 121 -2.10 -15.80 -8.53
N HIS A 122 -1.79 -14.61 -8.04
CA HIS A 122 -0.98 -14.46 -6.83
C HIS A 122 -1.37 -13.24 -6.02
N SER A 123 -1.01 -13.28 -4.73
CA SER A 123 -1.32 -12.25 -3.76
C SER A 123 -0.26 -12.17 -2.68
N TRP A 124 -0.01 -10.97 -2.15
CA TRP A 124 0.95 -10.72 -1.09
C TRP A 124 0.26 -10.44 0.25
N THR A 125 0.87 -10.86 1.35
CA THR A 125 0.41 -10.67 2.75
C THR A 125 -0.93 -11.36 3.08
N TYR A 126 -1.96 -11.23 2.28
CA TYR A 126 -3.24 -11.93 2.42
C TYR A 126 -3.91 -12.13 1.06
N THR A 127 -4.90 -13.01 1.00
CA THR A 127 -5.79 -13.20 -0.14
C THR A 127 -7.13 -13.75 0.33
N PHE A 128 -8.11 -13.74 -0.56
CA PHE A 128 -9.35 -14.45 -0.32
C PHE A 128 -10.02 -14.88 -1.62
N PHE A 129 -10.87 -15.91 -1.50
CA PHE A 129 -11.79 -16.36 -2.52
C PHE A 129 -13.19 -15.84 -2.15
N ALA A 130 -13.68 -14.85 -2.90
CA ALA A 130 -15.05 -14.35 -2.81
C ALA A 130 -15.99 -15.35 -3.51
N LYS A 131 -16.85 -15.99 -2.72
CA LYS A 131 -17.85 -16.97 -3.17
C LYS A 131 -19.23 -16.30 -3.28
N GLU A 132 -20.22 -17.05 -3.75
CA GLU A 132 -21.62 -16.58 -3.73
C GLU A 132 -22.10 -16.21 -2.32
N GLY A 133 -22.86 -15.11 -2.22
CA GLY A 133 -23.57 -14.73 -1.00
C GLY A 133 -22.67 -14.36 0.18
N ASP A 134 -21.81 -13.34 0.02
CA ASP A 134 -20.90 -12.77 1.05
C ASP A 134 -19.92 -13.75 1.71
N LYS A 135 -19.91 -15.02 1.30
CA LYS A 135 -19.03 -16.04 1.83
C LYS A 135 -17.63 -15.87 1.26
N THR A 136 -16.65 -15.90 2.15
CA THR A 136 -15.25 -15.68 1.82
C THR A 136 -14.41 -16.78 2.45
N LEU A 137 -13.56 -17.44 1.66
CA LEU A 137 -12.43 -18.21 2.18
C LEU A 137 -11.20 -17.31 2.19
N PHE A 138 -10.71 -16.97 3.38
CA PHE A 138 -9.61 -16.05 3.60
C PHE A 138 -8.32 -16.79 3.98
N LEU A 139 -7.19 -16.24 3.53
CA LEU A 139 -5.86 -16.63 3.99
C LEU A 139 -5.00 -15.38 4.23
N GLY A 140 -4.31 -15.29 5.35
CA GLY A 140 -3.49 -14.12 5.69
C GLY A 140 -2.26 -14.47 6.52
N SER A 141 -1.13 -13.87 6.19
CA SER A 141 0.14 -14.01 6.90
C SER A 141 0.03 -13.44 8.31
N LEU A 142 0.44 -14.21 9.32
CA LEU A 142 0.53 -13.74 10.70
C LEU A 142 1.91 -13.16 11.04
N ASN A 143 2.88 -13.26 10.12
CA ASN A 143 4.23 -12.83 10.35
C ASN A 143 4.89 -12.37 9.04
N GLU A 144 4.89 -11.06 8.76
CA GLU A 144 5.69 -10.49 7.67
C GLU A 144 7.10 -10.07 8.10
N THR A 145 7.40 -10.13 9.40
CA THR A 145 8.67 -9.66 9.98
C THR A 145 9.86 -10.54 9.58
N THR A 146 9.63 -11.82 9.27
CA THR A 146 10.68 -12.77 8.86
C THR A 146 10.84 -12.89 7.36
N GLY A 147 9.95 -12.29 6.56
CA GLY A 147 9.92 -12.40 5.11
C GLY A 147 8.53 -12.11 4.58
N PHE A 148 8.40 -11.79 3.30
CA PHE A 148 7.08 -11.57 2.70
C PHE A 148 6.40 -12.90 2.41
N THR A 149 5.12 -13.02 2.76
CA THR A 149 4.31 -14.20 2.43
C THR A 149 3.55 -14.00 1.12
N LEU A 150 3.62 -15.02 0.29
CA LEU A 150 3.04 -15.06 -1.05
C LEU A 150 2.03 -16.21 -1.15
N PHE A 151 0.84 -15.91 -1.66
CA PHE A 151 -0.19 -16.88 -1.98
C PHE A 151 -0.24 -17.05 -3.49
N LEU A 152 -0.06 -18.27 -3.99
CA LEU A 152 -0.06 -18.62 -5.41
C LEU A 152 -1.21 -19.59 -5.69
N TYR A 153 -2.12 -19.21 -6.57
CA TYR A 153 -3.21 -20.07 -7.01
C TYR A 153 -2.96 -20.58 -8.43
N ASP A 154 -2.81 -21.89 -8.57
CA ASP A 154 -2.77 -22.65 -9.81
C ASP A 154 -4.15 -23.28 -10.03
N GLN A 155 -5.00 -22.55 -10.77
CA GLN A 155 -6.35 -22.98 -11.09
C GLN A 155 -6.39 -24.29 -11.91
N PRO A 156 -5.55 -24.49 -12.95
CA PRO A 156 -5.55 -25.73 -13.73
C PRO A 156 -5.40 -27.00 -12.88
N ASN A 157 -4.57 -26.95 -11.85
CA ASN A 157 -4.33 -28.09 -10.96
C ASN A 157 -5.16 -28.03 -9.66
N GLY A 158 -5.86 -26.92 -9.40
CA GLY A 158 -6.59 -26.69 -8.16
C GLY A 158 -5.67 -26.62 -6.94
N ILE A 159 -4.48 -26.04 -7.09
CA ILE A 159 -3.47 -25.97 -6.04
C ILE A 159 -3.32 -24.53 -5.55
N LEU A 160 -3.41 -24.34 -4.24
CA LEU A 160 -3.04 -23.10 -3.56
C LEU A 160 -1.72 -23.32 -2.81
N THR A 161 -0.72 -22.49 -3.07
CA THR A 161 0.59 -22.54 -2.41
C THR A 161 0.79 -21.30 -1.55
N VAL A 162 1.10 -21.48 -0.27
CA VAL A 162 1.58 -20.43 0.63
C VAL A 162 3.10 -20.53 0.70
N ARG A 163 3.81 -19.51 0.25
CA ARG A 163 5.28 -19.50 0.12
C ARG A 163 5.88 -18.30 0.86
N LYS A 164 7.05 -18.50 1.47
CA LYS A 164 7.84 -17.42 2.07
C LYS A 164 8.92 -16.90 1.12
N ASP A 165 9.09 -15.58 1.02
CA ASP A 165 10.25 -14.95 0.37
C ASP A 165 11.48 -15.04 1.29
N MET A 166 12.27 -16.09 1.11
CA MET A 166 13.47 -16.37 1.90
C MET A 166 14.59 -17.06 1.11
N ASP A 167 14.57 -16.91 -0.22
CA ASP A 167 15.60 -17.49 -1.10
C ASP A 167 16.98 -16.92 -0.77
N GLY A 168 17.93 -17.81 -0.49
CA GLY A 168 19.30 -17.46 -0.10
C GLY A 168 19.46 -17.08 1.38
N LEU A 169 18.45 -17.25 2.22
CA LEU A 169 18.56 -16.96 3.65
C LEU A 169 19.54 -17.93 4.31
N GLN A 170 20.63 -17.39 4.85
CA GLN A 170 21.57 -18.15 5.69
C GLN A 170 21.04 -18.19 7.12
N LEU A 171 20.93 -19.40 7.69
CA LEU A 171 20.31 -19.63 8.98
C LEU A 171 21.23 -20.45 9.89
N ALA A 172 21.52 -19.91 11.07
CA ALA A 172 22.36 -20.53 12.11
C ALA A 172 21.61 -20.75 13.43
N HIS A 173 20.37 -20.27 13.55
CA HIS A 173 19.57 -20.34 14.76
C HIS A 173 18.09 -20.60 14.43
N SER A 174 17.30 -20.89 15.47
CA SER A 174 15.86 -21.16 15.32
C SER A 174 15.12 -19.97 14.72
N PHE A 175 14.22 -20.22 13.78
CA PHE A 175 13.60 -19.18 12.96
C PHE A 175 12.10 -19.43 12.71
N PRO A 176 11.20 -18.49 13.06
CA PRO A 176 9.78 -18.59 12.77
C PRO A 176 9.54 -18.27 11.29
N ALA A 177 9.65 -19.30 10.45
CA ALA A 177 9.80 -19.14 9.01
C ALA A 177 8.49 -18.83 8.28
N LEU A 178 7.38 -19.44 8.69
CA LEU A 178 6.09 -19.22 8.05
C LEU A 178 4.99 -19.30 9.10
N ASP A 179 4.05 -18.35 9.08
CA ASP A 179 2.92 -18.32 9.99
C ASP A 179 1.75 -17.64 9.27
N PHE A 180 0.61 -18.31 9.16
CA PHE A 180 -0.58 -17.75 8.51
C PHE A 180 -1.87 -18.36 9.07
N TRP A 181 -2.94 -17.59 8.92
CA TRP A 181 -4.28 -17.96 9.33
C TRP A 181 -5.18 -18.22 8.12
N VAL A 182 -6.09 -19.18 8.26
CA VAL A 182 -7.10 -19.54 7.26
C VAL A 182 -8.47 -19.56 7.94
N GLY A 183 -9.48 -18.98 7.29
CA GLY A 183 -10.85 -19.01 7.82
C GLY A 183 -11.92 -18.81 6.76
N GLU A 184 -13.15 -19.19 7.10
CA GLU A 184 -14.32 -18.99 6.25
C GLU A 184 -15.44 -18.29 7.02
N GLY A 185 -16.14 -17.36 6.37
CA GLY A 185 -17.17 -16.51 6.99
C GLY A 185 -17.62 -15.39 6.05
N SER A 186 -18.28 -14.36 6.60
CA SER A 186 -18.48 -13.12 5.85
C SER A 186 -17.16 -12.36 5.73
N GLU A 187 -17.02 -11.51 4.72
CA GLU A 187 -15.78 -10.77 4.48
C GLU A 187 -15.34 -9.93 5.70
N SER A 188 -16.25 -9.18 6.32
CA SER A 188 -15.91 -8.40 7.52
C SER A 188 -15.47 -9.29 8.70
N ASP A 189 -16.16 -10.41 8.94
CA ASP A 189 -15.89 -11.31 10.06
C ASP A 189 -14.54 -12.03 9.92
N VAL A 190 -14.19 -12.51 8.72
CA VAL A 190 -12.87 -13.17 8.53
C VAL A 190 -11.71 -12.18 8.68
N PHE A 191 -11.88 -10.92 8.27
CA PHE A 191 -10.87 -9.89 8.48
C PHE A 191 -10.76 -9.52 9.97
N ASP A 192 -11.88 -9.39 10.71
CA ASP A 192 -11.85 -9.15 12.16
C ASP A 192 -11.09 -10.26 12.92
N ARG A 193 -11.40 -11.52 12.60
CA ARG A 193 -10.74 -12.69 13.22
C ARG A 193 -9.27 -12.82 12.83
N TYR A 194 -8.93 -12.49 11.59
CA TYR A 194 -7.54 -12.41 11.13
C TYR A 194 -6.74 -11.34 11.88
N PHE A 195 -7.25 -10.11 11.99
CA PHE A 195 -6.54 -9.05 12.73
C PHE A 195 -6.47 -9.32 14.23
N GLN A 196 -7.46 -10.02 14.79
CA GLN A 196 -7.38 -10.55 16.16
C GLN A 196 -6.26 -11.60 16.30
N ALA A 197 -6.08 -12.50 15.33
CA ALA A 197 -5.00 -13.50 15.32
C ALA A 197 -3.62 -12.85 15.15
N LEU A 198 -3.54 -11.84 14.28
CA LEU A 198 -2.33 -11.08 14.01
C LEU A 198 -1.87 -10.25 15.21
N GLY A 199 -2.80 -9.84 16.08
CA GLY A 199 -2.49 -9.05 17.28
C GLY A 199 -2.04 -7.63 16.97
N THR A 200 -2.35 -7.11 15.78
CA THR A 200 -2.00 -5.74 15.38
C THR A 200 -2.84 -4.72 16.17
N PRO A 201 -2.21 -3.70 16.78
CA PRO A 201 -2.97 -2.64 17.44
C PRO A 201 -3.75 -1.82 16.41
N GLN A 202 -5.02 -1.53 16.74
CA GLN A 202 -5.83 -0.65 15.89
C GLN A 202 -5.26 0.77 15.88
N PRO A 203 -5.33 1.48 14.74
CA PRO A 203 -4.88 2.86 14.64
C PRO A 203 -5.72 3.77 15.55
N ALA A 204 -5.05 4.50 16.43
CA ALA A 204 -5.68 5.45 17.36
C ALA A 204 -6.08 6.78 16.71
N VAL A 205 -5.70 7.00 15.43
CA VAL A 205 -5.99 8.25 14.72
C VAL A 205 -7.42 8.26 14.16
N PRO A 206 -8.14 9.39 14.28
CA PRO A 206 -9.45 9.55 13.66
C PRO A 206 -9.31 9.77 12.14
N PRO A 207 -10.41 9.62 11.39
CA PRO A 207 -10.51 10.15 10.04
C PRO A 207 -10.18 11.65 10.02
N ALA A 208 -9.52 12.11 8.96
CA ALA A 208 -8.99 13.46 8.84
C ALA A 208 -9.08 13.98 7.40
N LEU A 209 -9.49 15.24 7.26
CA LEU A 209 -9.37 16.02 6.03
C LEU A 209 -8.01 16.72 6.01
N GLY A 210 -7.34 16.77 4.87
CA GLY A 210 -6.07 17.48 4.75
C GLY A 210 -5.78 18.00 3.35
N TRP A 211 -4.71 18.78 3.25
CA TRP A 211 -4.23 19.35 2.01
C TRP A 211 -2.79 18.92 1.73
N THR A 212 -2.42 18.67 0.48
CA THR A 212 -1.05 18.35 0.04
C THR A 212 -0.65 19.13 -1.22
N SER A 213 0.60 19.54 -1.36
CA SER A 213 1.03 20.37 -2.49
C SER A 213 1.25 19.64 -3.82
N TRP A 214 1.29 18.30 -3.83
CA TRP A 214 1.82 17.52 -4.96
C TRP A 214 1.03 17.62 -6.27
N TYR A 215 -0.26 17.27 -6.26
CA TYR A 215 -1.01 17.02 -7.50
C TYR A 215 -1.49 18.28 -8.24
N HIS A 216 -1.06 19.45 -7.79
CA HIS A 216 -1.25 20.73 -8.48
C HIS A 216 0.09 21.40 -8.84
N HIS A 217 1.06 21.42 -7.91
CA HIS A 217 2.33 22.13 -8.08
C HIS A 217 3.51 21.23 -8.46
N PHE A 218 3.40 19.92 -8.21
CA PHE A 218 4.51 18.96 -8.27
C PHE A 218 5.74 19.53 -7.54
N THR A 219 6.93 19.43 -8.14
CA THR A 219 8.18 19.93 -7.54
C THR A 219 8.35 21.46 -7.57
N ARG A 220 7.39 22.19 -8.15
CA ARG A 220 7.46 23.65 -8.37
C ARG A 220 6.77 24.44 -7.26
N ILE A 221 7.14 24.16 -6.02
CA ILE A 221 6.64 24.86 -4.84
C ILE A 221 7.61 25.92 -4.33
N SER A 222 7.06 26.97 -3.71
CA SER A 222 7.78 28.03 -3.00
C SER A 222 7.04 28.36 -1.70
N GLU A 223 7.72 29.02 -0.77
CA GLU A 223 7.09 29.49 0.48
C GLU A 223 5.88 30.37 0.21
N GLU A 224 5.94 31.27 -0.78
CA GLU A 224 4.82 32.12 -1.19
C GLU A 224 3.61 31.29 -1.65
N ILE A 225 3.81 30.32 -2.55
CA ILE A 225 2.75 29.44 -3.03
C ILE A 225 2.12 28.67 -1.87
N ILE A 226 2.95 28.14 -0.98
CA ILE A 226 2.51 27.36 0.17
C ILE A 226 1.69 28.21 1.14
N LEU A 227 2.14 29.41 1.47
CA LEU A 227 1.43 30.30 2.38
C LEU A 227 0.11 30.82 1.77
N GLN A 228 0.07 31.03 0.46
CA GLN A 228 -1.17 31.40 -0.22
C GLN A 228 -2.20 30.26 -0.18
N ASN A 229 -1.80 29.02 -0.44
CA ASN A 229 -2.70 27.87 -0.32
C ASN A 229 -3.13 27.62 1.12
N LEU A 230 -2.23 27.85 2.10
CA LEU A 230 -2.56 27.77 3.52
C LEU A 230 -3.64 28.79 3.90
N GLU A 231 -3.54 30.03 3.41
CA GLU A 231 -4.56 31.05 3.64
C GLU A 231 -5.90 30.63 3.04
N ASN A 232 -5.90 30.12 1.80
CA ASN A 232 -7.11 29.68 1.12
C ASN A 232 -7.76 28.48 1.82
N VAL A 233 -6.97 27.51 2.32
CA VAL A 233 -7.46 26.39 3.13
C VAL A 233 -8.06 26.88 4.44
N SER A 234 -7.37 27.78 5.13
CA SER A 234 -7.83 28.33 6.41
C SER A 234 -9.13 29.13 6.28
N ASN A 235 -9.35 29.78 5.13
CA ASN A 235 -10.52 30.60 4.85
C ASN A 235 -11.67 29.82 4.17
N SER A 236 -11.50 28.52 3.91
CA SER A 236 -12.50 27.69 3.20
C SER A 236 -13.78 27.45 4.01
N GLY A 237 -13.75 27.64 5.33
CA GLY A 237 -14.85 27.26 6.24
C GLY A 237 -14.90 25.77 6.60
N LEU A 238 -14.05 24.95 5.98
CA LEU A 238 -13.94 23.51 6.25
C LEU A 238 -12.94 23.20 7.35
N SER A 239 -13.19 22.13 8.11
CA SER A 239 -12.31 21.69 9.20
C SER A 239 -11.19 20.78 8.70
N PHE A 240 -10.15 21.38 8.12
CA PHE A 240 -8.91 20.67 7.79
C PHE A 240 -8.13 20.32 9.07
N SER A 241 -7.53 19.12 9.10
CA SER A 241 -6.66 18.67 10.20
C SER A 241 -5.18 18.81 9.85
N PHE A 242 -4.83 18.52 8.60
CA PHE A 242 -3.45 18.49 8.13
C PHE A 242 -3.21 19.45 6.96
N PHE A 243 -2.05 20.09 6.94
CA PHE A 243 -1.52 20.81 5.79
C PHE A 243 -0.11 20.31 5.50
N GLN A 244 0.05 19.55 4.43
CA GLN A 244 1.26 18.79 4.13
C GLN A 244 2.03 19.39 2.94
N ILE A 245 3.33 19.61 3.14
CA ILE A 245 4.23 20.08 2.09
C ILE A 245 4.90 18.87 1.45
N ASP A 246 4.66 18.66 0.16
CA ASP A 246 5.15 17.50 -0.59
C ASP A 246 6.50 17.76 -1.26
N ASP A 247 6.96 16.82 -2.09
CA ASP A 247 8.23 16.90 -2.82
C ASP A 247 8.40 18.26 -3.52
N GLY A 248 9.51 18.93 -3.23
CA GLY A 248 9.93 20.16 -3.90
C GLY A 248 10.55 21.21 -2.99
N TRP A 249 10.51 21.04 -1.66
CA TRP A 249 11.10 21.96 -0.68
C TRP A 249 12.61 21.76 -0.51
N GLN A 250 13.07 20.53 -0.63
CA GLN A 250 14.46 20.10 -0.52
C GLN A 250 15.23 20.38 -1.80
N THR A 251 16.55 20.58 -1.72
CA THR A 251 17.36 20.86 -2.92
C THR A 251 17.50 19.67 -3.85
N CYS A 252 17.54 18.44 -3.31
CA CYS A 252 17.63 17.20 -4.08
C CYS A 252 17.09 16.02 -3.26
N ILE A 253 16.65 14.94 -3.92
CA ILE A 253 16.27 13.70 -3.24
C ILE A 253 17.49 13.11 -2.53
N GLY A 254 17.39 12.91 -1.22
CA GLY A 254 18.49 12.48 -0.37
C GLY A 254 19.16 13.62 0.40
N ASP A 255 18.99 14.88 0.00
CA ASP A 255 19.60 16.04 0.68
C ASP A 255 18.59 16.73 1.62
N TRP A 256 18.01 15.96 2.55
CA TRP A 256 16.88 16.38 3.40
C TRP A 256 17.19 17.47 4.44
N LEU A 257 18.47 17.79 4.67
CA LEU A 257 18.88 18.91 5.54
C LEU A 257 19.11 20.21 4.74
N SER A 258 18.95 20.17 3.42
CA SER A 258 19.20 21.28 2.51
C SER A 258 17.90 21.79 1.91
N VAL A 259 17.49 22.98 2.35
CA VAL A 259 16.24 23.64 1.94
C VAL A 259 16.48 24.56 0.75
N LYS A 260 15.58 24.55 -0.24
CA LYS A 260 15.69 25.43 -1.42
C LYS A 260 15.59 26.91 -1.05
N LYS A 261 16.24 27.75 -1.84
CA LYS A 261 16.17 29.23 -1.72
C LYS A 261 14.77 29.81 -1.96
N THR A 262 13.86 29.04 -2.58
CA THR A 262 12.42 29.39 -2.70
C THR A 262 11.67 29.32 -1.36
N PHE A 263 12.33 28.84 -0.30
CA PHE A 263 11.88 28.88 1.09
C PHE A 263 12.86 29.72 1.93
N PRO A 264 12.89 31.04 1.73
CA PRO A 264 13.91 31.92 2.30
C PRO A 264 13.91 31.95 3.83
N ASN A 265 12.77 31.68 4.47
CA ASN A 265 12.66 31.65 5.93
C ASN A 265 12.78 30.21 6.51
N GLY A 266 12.99 29.22 5.66
CA GLY A 266 13.17 27.82 6.03
C GLY A 266 11.88 27.10 6.46
N MET A 267 11.98 25.78 6.60
CA MET A 267 10.80 24.93 6.83
C MET A 267 10.19 25.06 8.24
N GLY A 268 10.97 25.47 9.23
CA GLY A 268 10.44 25.75 10.58
C GLY A 268 9.47 26.93 10.59
N PHE A 269 9.72 27.97 9.78
CA PHE A 269 8.82 29.09 9.61
C PHE A 269 7.49 28.66 8.96
N VAL A 270 7.57 27.85 7.90
CA VAL A 270 6.37 27.28 7.24
C VAL A 270 5.53 26.46 8.22
N ALA A 271 6.17 25.55 8.97
CA ALA A 271 5.47 24.74 9.96
C ALA A 271 4.83 25.59 11.07
N GLN A 272 5.50 26.67 11.51
CA GLN A 272 4.93 27.63 12.45
C GLN A 272 3.69 28.30 11.88
N LYS A 273 3.73 28.79 10.63
CA LYS A 273 2.59 29.44 9.98
C LYS A 273 1.38 28.51 9.87
N ILE A 274 1.61 27.23 9.56
CA ILE A 274 0.56 26.21 9.53
C ILE A 274 -0.09 26.05 10.92
N ARG A 275 0.72 25.94 11.99
CA ARG A 275 0.21 25.85 13.37
C ARG A 275 -0.55 27.09 13.82
N GLU A 276 -0.11 28.28 13.42
CA GLU A 276 -0.81 29.55 13.69
C GLU A 276 -2.24 29.58 13.09
N LYS A 277 -2.51 28.76 12.07
CA LYS A 277 -3.85 28.57 11.47
C LYS A 277 -4.64 27.41 12.08
N GLY A 278 -4.13 26.78 13.14
CA GLY A 278 -4.79 25.66 13.83
C GLY A 278 -4.66 24.30 13.12
N LEU A 279 -3.80 24.19 12.10
CA LEU A 279 -3.58 22.97 11.33
C LEU A 279 -2.31 22.24 11.80
N SER A 280 -2.27 20.92 11.62
CA SER A 280 -1.07 20.11 11.88
C SER A 280 -0.15 20.10 10.64
N PRO A 281 1.11 20.57 10.75
CA PRO A 281 2.05 20.59 9.63
C PRO A 281 2.53 19.20 9.24
N GLY A 282 2.40 18.86 7.96
CA GLY A 282 2.93 17.63 7.37
C GLY A 282 4.12 17.87 6.45
N LEU A 283 5.05 16.91 6.35
CA LEU A 283 6.19 16.97 5.43
C LEU A 283 6.42 15.64 4.72
N TRP A 284 6.75 15.70 3.43
CA TRP A 284 7.15 14.54 2.63
C TRP A 284 8.66 14.29 2.69
N LEU A 285 9.04 13.02 2.81
CA LEU A 285 10.40 12.49 2.73
C LEU A 285 10.41 11.15 2.00
N ALA A 286 11.46 10.88 1.24
CA ALA A 286 11.75 9.54 0.71
C ALA A 286 13.04 9.00 1.37
N PRO A 287 12.97 8.51 2.62
CA PRO A 287 14.13 8.40 3.50
C PRO A 287 15.20 7.42 3.00
N PHE A 288 14.81 6.43 2.20
CA PHE A 288 15.71 5.36 1.77
C PHE A 288 16.21 5.48 0.33
N ILE A 289 16.00 6.62 -0.31
CA ILE A 289 16.52 6.88 -1.66
C ILE A 289 17.31 8.18 -1.75
N ALA A 290 18.24 8.20 -2.69
CA ALA A 290 18.97 9.39 -3.07
C ALA A 290 19.05 9.51 -4.60
N ALA A 291 18.81 10.70 -5.14
CA ALA A 291 19.03 10.97 -6.55
C ALA A 291 20.53 10.85 -6.86
N LYS A 292 20.86 10.40 -8.09
CA LYS A 292 22.24 10.24 -8.55
C LYS A 292 23.09 11.50 -8.33
N ASP A 293 22.49 12.67 -8.54
CA ASP A 293 23.20 13.96 -8.51
C ASP A 293 23.08 14.69 -7.16
N SER A 294 22.54 14.05 -6.12
CA SER A 294 22.51 14.59 -4.75
C SER A 294 23.92 14.73 -4.17
N GLU A 295 24.09 15.69 -3.26
CA GLU A 295 25.36 15.86 -2.55
C GLU A 295 25.66 14.65 -1.66
N LEU A 296 24.62 14.05 -1.06
CA LEU A 296 24.73 12.80 -0.31
C LEU A 296 25.34 11.69 -1.18
N ALA A 297 24.77 11.40 -2.35
CA ALA A 297 25.26 10.32 -3.22
C ALA A 297 26.68 10.59 -3.78
N LYS A 298 27.02 11.86 -4.04
CA LYS A 298 28.35 12.25 -4.54
C LYS A 298 29.44 12.14 -3.47
N LYS A 299 29.14 12.56 -2.23
CA LYS A 299 30.10 12.56 -1.12
C LYS A 299 30.21 11.20 -0.45
N HIS A 300 29.13 10.44 -0.43
CA HIS A 300 29.03 9.16 0.24
C HIS A 300 28.53 8.05 -0.71
N PRO A 301 29.27 7.73 -1.79
CA PRO A 301 28.89 6.64 -2.68
C PRO A 301 28.90 5.26 -1.96
N ASP A 302 29.58 5.16 -0.83
CA ASP A 302 29.60 4.00 0.07
C ASP A 302 28.30 3.84 0.89
N TRP A 303 27.47 4.87 1.00
CA TRP A 303 26.14 4.80 1.64
C TRP A 303 25.06 4.23 0.73
N LEU A 304 25.33 4.09 -0.56
CA LEU A 304 24.36 3.54 -1.52
C LEU A 304 24.30 2.02 -1.39
N LEU A 305 23.09 1.48 -1.38
CA LEU A 305 22.86 0.05 -1.44
C LEU A 305 23.40 -0.50 -2.75
N LYS A 306 24.11 -1.62 -2.70
CA LYS A 306 24.77 -2.22 -3.86
C LYS A 306 24.06 -3.49 -4.30
N ASP A 307 24.08 -3.74 -5.61
CA ASP A 307 23.66 -5.02 -6.17
C ASP A 307 24.71 -6.13 -5.94
N ALA A 308 24.40 -7.35 -6.37
CA ALA A 308 25.32 -8.49 -6.26
C ALA A 308 26.65 -8.32 -7.04
N LYS A 309 26.76 -7.31 -7.92
CA LYS A 309 27.98 -6.95 -8.65
C LYS A 309 28.74 -5.80 -7.99
N GLY A 310 28.31 -5.37 -6.79
CA GLY A 310 28.90 -4.27 -6.05
C GLY A 310 28.62 -2.88 -6.66
N GLN A 311 27.66 -2.76 -7.58
CA GLN A 311 27.28 -1.48 -8.19
C GLN A 311 26.13 -0.85 -7.43
N PRO A 312 26.06 0.49 -7.29
CA PRO A 312 24.90 1.17 -6.70
C PRO A 312 23.59 0.74 -7.37
N LEU A 313 22.64 0.29 -6.56
CA LEU A 313 21.38 -0.26 -7.03
C LEU A 313 20.47 0.87 -7.51
N LYS A 314 20.22 0.92 -8.82
CA LYS A 314 19.22 1.82 -9.43
C LYS A 314 17.85 1.24 -9.18
N VAL A 315 17.04 1.94 -8.39
CA VAL A 315 15.72 1.43 -7.94
C VAL A 315 14.55 2.06 -8.69
N GLY A 316 14.78 3.16 -9.39
CA GLY A 316 13.82 3.72 -10.32
C GLY A 316 14.33 4.97 -11.02
N TRP A 317 13.46 5.52 -11.87
CA TRP A 317 13.73 6.69 -12.68
C TRP A 317 12.58 7.67 -12.59
N ASN A 318 12.87 8.93 -12.30
CA ASN A 318 11.89 10.00 -12.24
C ASN A 318 12.41 11.22 -13.02
N PRO A 319 11.70 11.71 -14.05
CA PRO A 319 12.14 12.86 -14.82
C PRO A 319 12.19 14.15 -14.00
N MET A 320 11.44 14.25 -12.90
CA MET A 320 11.43 15.43 -12.02
C MET A 320 12.64 15.48 -11.07
N TRP A 321 13.45 14.42 -11.02
CA TRP A 321 14.63 14.30 -10.15
C TRP A 321 15.92 14.13 -10.95
N ASP A 322 15.94 14.63 -12.19
CA ASP A 322 17.06 14.54 -13.13
C ASP A 322 17.51 13.09 -13.46
N GLY A 323 16.62 12.11 -13.24
CA GLY A 323 16.73 10.77 -13.78
C GLY A 323 16.75 9.65 -12.74
N TRP A 324 17.85 8.88 -12.71
CA TRP A 324 17.96 7.68 -11.87
C TRP A 324 18.21 8.02 -10.41
N TYR A 325 17.54 7.30 -9.51
CA TYR A 325 17.79 7.34 -8.08
C TYR A 325 18.16 5.95 -7.55
N HIS A 326 18.86 5.94 -6.42
CA HIS A 326 19.45 4.74 -5.82
C HIS A 326 18.90 4.53 -4.41
N ALA A 327 18.88 3.29 -3.95
CA ALA A 327 18.58 2.97 -2.56
C ALA A 327 19.78 3.28 -1.65
N LEU A 328 19.50 3.64 -0.40
CA LEU A 328 20.49 3.76 0.66
C LEU A 328 20.65 2.43 1.40
N ASP A 329 21.88 2.12 1.83
CA ASP A 329 22.17 0.96 2.67
C ASP A 329 21.75 1.25 4.12
N PHE A 330 20.58 0.75 4.49
CA PHE A 330 20.01 0.93 5.83
C PHE A 330 20.89 0.37 6.96
N TYR A 331 21.71 -0.65 6.69
CA TYR A 331 22.57 -1.22 7.73
C TYR A 331 23.89 -0.46 7.89
N ASN A 332 24.17 0.52 7.04
CA ASN A 332 25.24 1.47 7.26
C ASN A 332 24.86 2.41 8.44
N ASN A 333 25.67 2.39 9.50
CA ASN A 333 25.43 3.22 10.69
C ASN A 333 25.38 4.71 10.38
N GLU A 334 26.17 5.18 9.42
CA GLU A 334 26.20 6.60 9.04
C GLU A 334 24.91 7.03 8.32
N VAL A 335 24.30 6.13 7.53
CA VAL A 335 22.97 6.35 6.95
C VAL A 335 21.92 6.48 8.05
N ARG A 336 21.92 5.59 9.04
CA ARG A 336 20.97 5.66 10.18
C ARG A 336 21.20 6.91 11.03
N ASN A 337 22.44 7.29 11.28
CA ASN A 337 22.79 8.53 11.99
C ASN A 337 22.30 9.77 11.24
N TYR A 338 22.53 9.81 9.92
CA TYR A 338 22.02 10.87 9.06
C TYR A 338 20.50 10.97 9.13
N LEU A 339 19.78 9.86 8.98
CA LEU A 339 18.32 9.85 9.08
C LEU A 339 17.82 10.26 10.47
N GLY A 340 18.49 9.84 11.54
CA GLY A 340 18.21 10.34 12.88
C GLY A 340 18.33 11.86 12.98
N GLY A 341 19.39 12.43 12.38
CA GLY A 341 19.56 13.89 12.28
C GLY A 341 18.50 14.59 11.44
N VAL A 342 18.05 13.97 10.34
CA VAL A 342 16.94 14.47 9.51
C VAL A 342 15.65 14.50 10.31
N PHE A 343 15.29 13.41 10.98
CA PHE A 343 14.05 13.33 11.76
C PHE A 343 14.07 14.31 12.95
N HIS A 344 15.20 14.43 13.65
CA HIS A 344 15.37 15.45 14.69
C HIS A 344 15.18 16.88 14.14
N ALA A 345 15.73 17.17 12.95
CA ALA A 345 15.54 18.47 12.32
C ALA A 345 14.08 18.74 11.96
N VAL A 346 13.40 17.77 11.35
CA VAL A 346 12.04 17.90 10.85
C VAL A 346 11.04 17.97 12.01
N LEU A 347 11.15 17.07 12.98
CA LEU A 347 10.16 16.92 14.05
C LEU A 347 10.41 17.89 15.20
N ASP A 348 11.65 18.02 15.67
CA ASP A 348 11.93 18.77 16.90
C ASP A 348 12.31 20.23 16.61
N ARG A 349 13.09 20.48 15.55
CA ARG A 349 13.53 21.85 15.21
C ARG A 349 12.55 22.60 14.32
N TRP A 350 11.99 21.95 13.30
CA TRP A 350 11.00 22.59 12.42
C TRP A 350 9.56 22.40 12.92
N GLY A 351 9.28 21.33 13.68
CA GLY A 351 7.99 21.13 14.34
C GLY A 351 6.93 20.46 13.47
N PHE A 352 7.31 19.62 12.50
CA PHE A 352 6.32 18.86 11.74
C PHE A 352 5.68 17.75 12.59
N ASP A 353 4.39 17.49 12.37
CA ASP A 353 3.58 16.55 13.16
C ASP A 353 3.13 15.32 12.37
N LEU A 354 3.12 15.41 11.04
CA LEU A 354 2.85 14.31 10.10
C LEU A 354 4.03 14.14 9.15
N LEU A 355 4.49 12.91 8.96
CA LEU A 355 5.50 12.54 7.98
C LEU A 355 4.89 11.66 6.90
N LYS A 356 4.86 12.13 5.67
CA LYS A 356 4.61 11.27 4.50
C LYS A 356 5.93 10.63 4.09
N LEU A 357 6.08 9.34 4.35
CA LEU A 357 7.31 8.59 4.12
C LEU A 357 7.15 7.71 2.89
N ASP A 358 7.91 8.00 1.84
CA ASP A 358 7.64 7.52 0.49
C ASP A 358 8.79 6.68 -0.09
N PHE A 359 8.51 5.91 -1.15
CA PHE A 359 9.45 5.01 -1.83
C PHE A 359 10.10 3.99 -0.88
N LEU A 360 9.37 3.59 0.15
CA LEU A 360 9.89 2.77 1.25
C LEU A 360 10.39 1.39 0.79
N PHE A 361 9.77 0.81 -0.25
CA PHE A 361 10.16 -0.48 -0.84
C PHE A 361 11.64 -0.55 -1.26
N ALA A 362 12.26 0.59 -1.56
CA ALA A 362 13.62 0.64 -2.09
C ALA A 362 14.64 0.01 -1.12
N VAL A 363 14.41 0.14 0.19
CA VAL A 363 15.34 -0.31 1.24
C VAL A 363 15.53 -1.83 1.25
N CYS A 364 14.53 -2.59 0.81
CA CYS A 364 14.52 -4.04 0.93
C CYS A 364 14.81 -4.78 -0.39
N LEU A 365 15.17 -4.08 -1.47
CA LEU A 365 15.34 -4.72 -2.79
C LEU A 365 16.56 -5.64 -2.89
N ALA A 366 17.64 -5.31 -2.18
CA ALA A 366 18.87 -6.09 -2.09
C ALA A 366 19.24 -6.32 -0.62
N PRO A 367 18.58 -7.28 0.06
CA PRO A 367 18.85 -7.55 1.47
C PRO A 367 20.29 -8.06 1.66
N PRO A 368 20.95 -7.74 2.80
CA PRO A 368 22.28 -8.26 3.09
C PRO A 368 22.23 -9.78 3.36
N PRO A 369 23.38 -10.48 3.30
CA PRO A 369 23.45 -11.89 3.69
C PRO A 369 22.83 -12.14 5.07
N GLY A 370 22.07 -13.24 5.19
CA GLY A 370 21.41 -13.61 6.44
C GLY A 370 20.11 -12.86 6.75
N LYS A 371 19.61 -12.01 5.86
CA LYS A 371 18.30 -11.36 5.99
C LYS A 371 17.43 -11.53 4.75
N THR A 372 16.13 -11.66 4.95
CA THR A 372 15.12 -11.58 3.89
C THR A 372 14.72 -10.14 3.60
N ARG A 373 14.02 -9.90 2.49
CA ARG A 373 13.46 -8.56 2.19
C ARG A 373 12.46 -8.11 3.26
N GLY A 374 11.64 -9.03 3.75
CA GLY A 374 10.68 -8.76 4.82
C GLY A 374 11.35 -8.33 6.10
N GLN A 375 12.44 -8.99 6.51
CA GLN A 375 13.24 -8.56 7.67
C GLN A 375 13.81 -7.16 7.48
N VAL A 376 14.37 -6.86 6.31
CA VAL A 376 14.91 -5.51 6.05
C VAL A 376 13.82 -4.44 6.08
N MET A 377 12.65 -4.70 5.48
CA MET A 377 11.54 -3.76 5.50
C MET A 377 10.96 -3.57 6.91
N HIS A 378 10.86 -4.65 7.69
CA HIS A 378 10.40 -4.58 9.09
C HIS A 378 11.35 -3.75 9.95
N ASP A 379 12.65 -4.06 9.95
CA ASP A 379 13.65 -3.30 10.71
C ASP A 379 13.64 -1.81 10.32
N ALA A 380 13.47 -1.51 9.02
CA ALA A 380 13.38 -0.16 8.51
C ALA A 380 12.10 0.56 8.99
N MET A 381 10.94 -0.10 8.98
CA MET A 381 9.69 0.49 9.47
C MET A 381 9.71 0.70 10.99
N GLU A 382 10.25 -0.24 11.76
CA GLU A 382 10.44 -0.06 13.21
C GLU A 382 11.37 1.10 13.51
N PHE A 383 12.47 1.23 12.77
CA PHE A 383 13.39 2.36 12.88
C PHE A 383 12.67 3.70 12.61
N LEU A 384 11.89 3.79 11.52
CA LEU A 384 11.11 4.99 11.21
C LEU A 384 10.08 5.30 12.31
N ARG A 385 9.40 4.27 12.85
CA ARG A 385 8.45 4.44 13.96
C ARG A 385 9.14 4.96 15.22
N GLN A 386 10.32 4.42 15.55
CA GLN A 386 11.13 4.88 16.69
C GLN A 386 11.55 6.35 16.52
N LEU A 387 12.07 6.72 15.34
CA LEU A 387 12.45 8.10 15.06
C LEU A 387 11.26 9.08 15.09
N ALA A 388 10.10 8.66 14.59
CA ALA A 388 8.92 9.50 14.57
C ALA A 388 8.22 9.61 15.95
N GLY A 389 8.49 8.69 16.88
CA GLY A 389 7.92 8.73 18.24
C GLY A 389 6.39 8.79 18.23
N PRO A 390 5.74 9.79 18.85
CA PRO A 390 4.27 9.94 18.83
C PRO A 390 3.72 10.62 17.56
N LYS A 391 4.59 11.15 16.69
CA LYS A 391 4.21 11.88 15.47
C LYS A 391 3.62 10.93 14.43
N LYS A 392 2.85 11.46 13.50
CA LYS A 392 2.06 10.64 12.57
C LYS A 392 2.89 10.19 11.38
N ILE A 393 2.76 8.92 11.00
CA ILE A 393 3.35 8.38 9.78
C ILE A 393 2.24 8.11 8.78
N LEU A 394 2.36 8.73 7.61
CA LEU A 394 1.69 8.33 6.38
C LEU A 394 2.69 7.51 5.53
N ALA A 395 2.54 6.20 5.51
CA ALA A 395 3.42 5.32 4.74
C ALA A 395 2.99 5.26 3.26
N CYS A 396 3.95 5.37 2.35
CA CYS A 396 3.74 5.33 0.90
C CYS A 396 4.85 4.54 0.20
N GLY A 397 4.47 3.84 -0.87
CA GLY A 397 5.40 2.96 -1.58
C GLY A 397 5.97 1.85 -0.71
N VAL A 398 5.20 1.27 0.22
CA VAL A 398 5.66 0.28 1.21
C VAL A 398 5.09 -1.12 0.90
N PRO A 399 5.88 -2.21 0.96
CA PRO A 399 5.34 -3.57 0.98
C PRO A 399 4.28 -3.68 2.07
N LEU A 400 3.02 -3.89 1.67
CA LEU A 400 1.88 -3.37 2.44
C LEU A 400 1.80 -3.93 3.87
N GLY A 401 2.03 -5.24 4.02
CA GLY A 401 2.00 -5.91 5.32
C GLY A 401 3.06 -5.39 6.32
N SER A 402 4.14 -4.76 5.84
CA SER A 402 5.16 -4.17 6.72
C SER A 402 4.71 -2.87 7.39
N ALA A 403 3.60 -2.28 6.96
CA ALA A 403 3.04 -1.07 7.58
C ALA A 403 2.06 -1.38 8.72
N PHE A 404 1.61 -2.63 8.87
CA PHE A 404 0.54 -3.00 9.80
C PHE A 404 0.98 -2.74 11.25
N GLY A 405 0.23 -1.89 11.96
CA GLY A 405 0.52 -1.50 13.35
C GLY A 405 1.69 -0.53 13.54
N LEU A 406 2.42 -0.16 12.48
CA LEU A 406 3.56 0.77 12.54
C LEU A 406 3.23 2.14 11.91
N ALA A 407 2.37 2.18 10.90
CA ALA A 407 1.91 3.41 10.27
C ALA A 407 0.55 3.86 10.84
N ASP A 408 0.36 5.17 11.03
CA ASP A 408 -0.94 5.73 11.41
C ASP A 408 -1.89 5.75 10.19
N TYR A 409 -1.35 6.18 9.05
CA TYR A 409 -2.02 6.21 7.76
C TYR A 409 -1.18 5.47 6.71
N CYS A 410 -1.79 4.88 5.69
CA CYS A 410 -1.05 4.25 4.60
C CYS A 410 -1.75 4.46 3.26
N ARG A 411 -0.96 4.84 2.25
CA ARG A 411 -1.38 4.79 0.85
C ARG A 411 -1.66 3.34 0.47
N ILE A 412 -2.85 3.11 -0.05
CA ILE A 412 -3.37 1.79 -0.41
C ILE A 412 -3.61 1.60 -1.91
N GLY A 413 -3.27 2.60 -2.72
CA GLY A 413 -3.31 2.52 -4.18
C GLY A 413 -2.20 3.35 -4.83
N GLY A 414 -2.01 3.15 -6.14
CA GLY A 414 -1.13 4.00 -6.95
C GLY A 414 -1.61 5.45 -6.98
N ASP A 415 -0.75 6.35 -7.45
CA ASP A 415 -1.12 7.77 -7.54
C ASP A 415 -2.32 7.97 -8.47
N ILE A 416 -3.25 8.84 -8.08
CA ILE A 416 -4.28 9.34 -8.99
C ILE A 416 -3.60 10.14 -10.12
N HIS A 417 -4.19 10.09 -11.31
CA HIS A 417 -3.72 10.88 -12.45
C HIS A 417 -4.67 12.05 -12.71
N ILE A 418 -4.16 13.11 -13.34
CA ILE A 418 -4.98 14.21 -13.89
C ILE A 418 -5.89 13.79 -15.07
N ASN A 419 -5.95 12.49 -15.39
CA ASN A 419 -6.75 11.85 -16.44
C ASN A 419 -7.28 10.55 -15.84
N TRP A 420 -8.38 9.99 -16.35
CA TRP A 420 -8.90 8.72 -15.83
C TRP A 420 -7.89 7.55 -15.87
N GLU A 421 -7.06 7.49 -16.91
CA GLU A 421 -6.06 6.43 -17.11
C GLU A 421 -4.84 6.94 -17.88
N HIS A 422 -3.65 6.52 -17.47
CA HIS A 422 -2.41 6.79 -18.21
C HIS A 422 -2.19 5.75 -19.31
N ARG A 423 -2.67 6.05 -20.52
CA ARG A 423 -2.70 5.11 -21.67
C ARG A 423 -1.38 4.39 -21.96
N LEU A 424 -0.24 5.09 -21.91
CA LEU A 424 1.07 4.46 -22.14
C LEU A 424 1.43 3.44 -21.04
N LEU A 425 1.36 3.82 -19.77
CA LEU A 425 1.67 2.92 -18.65
C LEU A 425 0.70 1.74 -18.58
N ALA A 426 -0.57 1.96 -18.88
CA ALA A 426 -1.58 0.90 -19.03
C ALA A 426 -1.22 -0.05 -20.19
N PHE A 427 -0.81 0.47 -21.34
CA PHE A 427 -0.32 -0.34 -22.46
C PHE A 427 0.92 -1.16 -22.09
N LEU A 428 1.84 -0.59 -21.30
CA LEU A 428 3.02 -1.28 -20.76
C LEU A 428 2.67 -2.33 -19.71
N ARG A 429 1.42 -2.34 -19.21
CA ARG A 429 0.92 -3.21 -18.14
C ARG A 429 1.61 -2.98 -16.80
N PHE A 430 1.94 -1.72 -16.51
CA PHE A 430 2.54 -1.33 -15.24
C PHE A 430 1.47 -1.25 -14.14
N ARG A 431 1.59 -2.08 -13.12
CA ARG A 431 0.58 -2.21 -12.04
C ARG A 431 0.70 -1.09 -11.01
N GLU A 432 1.88 -0.49 -10.88
CA GLU A 432 2.20 0.62 -9.97
C GLU A 432 2.10 1.99 -10.66
N ARG A 433 1.36 2.07 -11.78
CA ARG A 433 1.25 3.29 -12.59
C ARG A 433 0.42 4.37 -11.89
N VAL A 434 0.73 5.62 -12.19
CA VAL A 434 -0.17 6.76 -11.94
C VAL A 434 -1.44 6.58 -12.78
N SER A 435 -2.60 6.40 -12.15
CA SER A 435 -3.88 6.12 -12.80
C SER A 435 -5.05 6.24 -11.81
N THR A 436 -6.04 7.09 -12.12
CA THR A 436 -7.27 7.21 -11.32
C THR A 436 -8.01 5.89 -11.24
N LEU A 437 -8.16 5.18 -12.36
CA LEU A 437 -8.83 3.87 -12.38
C LEU A 437 -8.11 2.82 -11.51
N ALA A 438 -6.78 2.72 -11.60
CA ALA A 438 -6.01 1.75 -10.81
C ALA A 438 -6.02 2.09 -9.31
N SER A 439 -5.96 3.39 -8.98
CA SER A 439 -6.08 3.89 -7.61
C SER A 439 -7.44 3.50 -7.01
N LEU A 440 -8.55 3.86 -7.68
CA LEU A 440 -9.91 3.53 -7.21
C LEU A 440 -10.15 2.04 -7.05
N ARG A 441 -9.66 1.19 -7.98
CA ARG A 441 -9.73 -0.27 -7.84
C ARG A 441 -9.06 -0.76 -6.57
N SER A 442 -7.89 -0.21 -6.26
CA SER A 442 -7.14 -0.57 -5.05
C SER A 442 -7.84 -0.06 -3.80
N THR A 443 -8.42 1.14 -3.84
CA THR A 443 -9.27 1.70 -2.77
C THR A 443 -10.49 0.82 -2.47
N LEU A 444 -11.23 0.43 -3.50
CA LEU A 444 -12.37 -0.47 -3.38
C LEU A 444 -11.94 -1.89 -2.94
N GLY A 445 -10.76 -2.34 -3.37
CA GLY A 445 -10.24 -3.67 -3.08
C GLY A 445 -9.64 -3.83 -1.67
N ARG A 446 -9.09 -2.76 -1.09
CA ARG A 446 -8.38 -2.76 0.20
C ARG A 446 -9.15 -2.03 1.32
N TRP A 447 -10.44 -1.81 1.14
CA TRP A 447 -11.30 -1.13 2.12
C TRP A 447 -11.28 -1.81 3.50
N GLN A 448 -11.04 -3.12 3.56
CA GLN A 448 -11.04 -3.94 4.77
C GLN A 448 -9.89 -3.57 5.73
N LEU A 449 -8.84 -2.90 5.23
CA LEU A 449 -7.67 -2.52 6.03
C LEU A 449 -7.92 -1.30 6.92
N ASP A 450 -8.87 -0.44 6.54
CA ASP A 450 -9.16 0.79 7.29
C ASP A 450 -9.63 0.47 8.72
N GLY A 451 -8.99 1.10 9.70
CA GLY A 451 -9.30 0.90 11.11
C GLY A 451 -8.83 -0.44 11.69
N ARG A 452 -8.26 -1.33 10.86
CA ARG A 452 -7.68 -2.61 11.30
C ARG A 452 -6.15 -2.60 11.28
N ALA A 453 -5.56 -2.29 10.12
CA ALA A 453 -4.11 -2.24 9.93
C ALA A 453 -3.52 -0.86 10.23
N PHE A 454 -4.21 0.16 9.72
CA PHE A 454 -3.91 1.59 9.70
C PHE A 454 -5.16 2.32 9.21
N ARG A 455 -5.10 3.64 9.04
CA ARG A 455 -6.13 4.40 8.31
C ARG A 455 -5.79 4.50 6.83
N ASN A 456 -6.76 4.22 5.97
CA ASN A 456 -6.58 4.20 4.52
C ASN A 456 -6.43 5.62 3.98
N ASP A 457 -5.38 5.83 3.18
CA ASP A 457 -5.21 6.99 2.30
C ASP A 457 -5.46 6.54 0.84
N PRO A 458 -6.61 6.90 0.24
CA PRO A 458 -6.98 6.57 -1.13
C PRO A 458 -6.35 7.51 -2.16
N ASP A 459 -5.37 8.32 -1.73
CA ASP A 459 -4.83 9.47 -2.46
C ASP A 459 -5.81 10.65 -2.57
N VAL A 460 -5.40 11.70 -3.27
CA VAL A 460 -6.16 12.95 -3.33
C VAL A 460 -7.45 12.86 -4.15
N PHE A 461 -8.45 13.65 -3.78
CA PHE A 461 -9.52 14.06 -4.69
C PHE A 461 -9.17 15.35 -5.44
N ILE A 462 -9.75 15.55 -6.62
CA ILE A 462 -9.51 16.71 -7.49
C ILE A 462 -10.86 17.28 -7.95
N LEU A 463 -11.20 18.49 -7.53
CA LEU A 463 -12.38 19.22 -8.00
C LEU A 463 -12.04 20.42 -8.89
N ARG A 464 -10.80 20.93 -8.88
CA ARG A 464 -10.39 22.07 -9.71
C ARG A 464 -10.66 21.84 -11.20
N ASN A 465 -10.96 22.94 -11.91
CA ASN A 465 -11.19 22.90 -13.36
C ASN A 465 -9.90 23.05 -14.17
N GLU A 466 -8.85 23.61 -13.58
CA GLU A 466 -7.60 23.91 -14.28
C GLU A 466 -6.56 22.78 -14.18
N ASN A 467 -5.70 22.68 -15.20
CA ASN A 467 -4.54 21.79 -15.22
C ASN A 467 -4.86 20.31 -14.95
N GLN A 468 -6.04 19.85 -15.37
CA GLN A 468 -6.51 18.46 -15.28
C GLN A 468 -7.52 18.14 -16.40
N ARG A 469 -7.89 16.86 -16.61
CA ARG A 469 -8.81 16.41 -17.68
C ARG A 469 -9.86 15.36 -17.28
N LEU A 470 -10.07 15.12 -15.99
CA LEU A 470 -11.22 14.42 -15.45
C LEU A 470 -12.50 15.21 -15.77
N SER A 471 -13.55 14.51 -16.19
CA SER A 471 -14.88 15.12 -16.31
C SER A 471 -15.48 15.39 -14.93
N PRO A 472 -16.46 16.31 -14.80
CA PRO A 472 -17.16 16.54 -13.53
C PRO A 472 -17.68 15.24 -12.88
N THR A 473 -18.26 14.34 -13.68
CA THR A 473 -18.72 13.02 -13.21
C THR A 473 -17.57 12.15 -12.67
N GLN A 474 -16.40 12.18 -13.31
CA GLN A 474 -15.22 11.46 -12.82
C GLN A 474 -14.69 12.07 -11.52
N GLN A 475 -14.69 13.39 -11.40
CA GLN A 475 -14.29 14.11 -10.19
C GLN A 475 -15.21 13.77 -9.02
N GLN A 476 -16.53 13.82 -9.24
CA GLN A 476 -17.55 13.46 -8.26
C GLN A 476 -17.44 12.00 -7.81
N THR A 477 -17.18 11.06 -8.73
CA THR A 477 -16.95 9.65 -8.39
C THR A 477 -15.69 9.45 -7.56
N VAL A 478 -14.58 10.13 -7.89
CA VAL A 478 -13.36 10.08 -7.08
C VAL A 478 -13.63 10.64 -5.69
N LEU A 479 -14.23 11.83 -5.60
CA LEU A 479 -14.56 12.46 -4.32
C LEU A 479 -15.43 11.55 -3.46
N THR A 480 -16.48 10.97 -4.04
CA THR A 480 -17.43 10.11 -3.30
C THR A 480 -16.78 8.82 -2.80
N ILE A 481 -16.04 8.11 -3.66
CA ILE A 481 -15.39 6.85 -3.26
C ILE A 481 -14.31 7.13 -2.22
N ASN A 482 -13.48 8.16 -2.42
CA ASN A 482 -12.42 8.50 -1.46
C ASN A 482 -13.01 8.95 -0.12
N THR A 483 -14.15 9.64 -0.11
CA THR A 483 -14.80 10.07 1.13
C THR A 483 -15.41 8.91 1.92
N LEU A 484 -15.99 7.92 1.21
CA LEU A 484 -16.56 6.73 1.86
C LEU A 484 -15.47 5.77 2.37
N LEU A 485 -14.39 5.58 1.61
CA LEU A 485 -13.41 4.51 1.85
C LEU A 485 -12.04 5.00 2.35
N GLY A 486 -11.82 6.31 2.41
CA GLY A 486 -10.61 6.94 2.90
C GLY A 486 -10.84 7.56 4.27
N SER A 487 -9.98 7.21 5.22
CA SER A 487 -9.90 7.91 6.51
C SER A 487 -8.92 9.08 6.46
N LEU A 488 -7.97 9.10 5.53
CA LEU A 488 -7.18 10.30 5.24
C LEU A 488 -7.61 10.87 3.90
N LEU A 489 -8.50 11.86 3.93
CA LEU A 489 -9.03 12.47 2.73
C LEU A 489 -8.23 13.73 2.41
N PHE A 490 -7.35 13.67 1.40
CA PHE A 490 -6.55 14.81 0.99
C PHE A 490 -7.07 15.44 -0.32
N THR A 491 -6.83 16.73 -0.48
CA THR A 491 -6.85 17.42 -1.79
C THR A 491 -5.54 18.13 -2.05
N SER A 492 -5.26 18.47 -3.30
CA SER A 492 -4.14 19.34 -3.68
C SER A 492 -4.58 20.65 -4.34
N ASP A 493 -5.89 20.91 -4.36
CA ASP A 493 -6.43 22.01 -5.12
C ASP A 493 -6.24 23.34 -4.40
N ASP A 494 -6.27 24.42 -5.18
CA ASP A 494 -6.40 25.77 -4.65
C ASP A 494 -7.88 26.06 -4.34
N LEU A 495 -8.27 25.87 -3.07
CA LEU A 495 -9.65 26.08 -2.62
C LEU A 495 -10.15 27.51 -2.83
N GLY A 496 -9.24 28.50 -2.92
CA GLY A 496 -9.61 29.89 -3.20
C GLY A 496 -10.18 30.10 -4.60
N LYS A 497 -10.07 29.11 -5.48
CA LYS A 497 -10.60 29.13 -6.84
C LYS A 497 -11.87 28.28 -7.02
N TYR A 498 -12.37 27.65 -5.96
CA TYR A 498 -13.59 26.87 -6.07
C TYR A 498 -14.79 27.78 -6.32
N SER A 499 -15.66 27.38 -7.24
CA SER A 499 -16.97 28.00 -7.39
C SER A 499 -17.87 27.64 -6.20
N PRO A 500 -18.96 28.40 -5.95
CA PRO A 500 -19.94 28.05 -4.92
C PRO A 500 -20.48 26.62 -5.08
N GLU A 501 -20.64 26.15 -6.32
CA GLU A 501 -21.10 24.79 -6.61
C GLU A 501 -20.06 23.73 -6.23
N GLN A 502 -18.77 23.96 -6.48
CA GLN A 502 -17.70 23.04 -6.09
C GLN A 502 -17.56 22.97 -4.56
N MET A 503 -17.69 24.09 -3.86
CA MET A 503 -17.71 24.11 -2.40
C MET A 503 -18.92 23.37 -1.84
N ALA A 504 -20.12 23.62 -2.38
CA ALA A 504 -21.33 22.92 -1.95
C ALA A 504 -21.28 21.41 -2.20
N GLU A 505 -20.70 20.99 -3.33
CA GLU A 505 -20.47 19.56 -3.62
C GLU A 505 -19.52 18.93 -2.60
N LEU A 506 -18.41 19.60 -2.28
CA LEU A 506 -17.45 19.13 -1.29
C LEU A 506 -18.11 19.02 0.09
N GLU A 507 -18.81 20.06 0.56
CA GLU A 507 -19.53 20.07 1.83
C GLU A 507 -20.54 18.92 1.92
N ALA A 508 -21.37 18.74 0.89
CA ALA A 508 -22.39 17.70 0.86
C ALA A 508 -21.80 16.28 0.88
N VAL A 509 -20.66 16.05 0.22
CA VAL A 509 -20.03 14.73 0.22
C VAL A 509 -19.30 14.46 1.55
N LEU A 510 -18.74 15.49 2.20
CA LEU A 510 -18.07 15.36 3.49
C LEU A 510 -19.00 14.89 4.62
N GLU A 511 -20.33 15.04 4.49
CA GLU A 511 -21.31 14.45 5.41
C GLU A 511 -21.21 12.91 5.49
N TRP A 512 -20.65 12.27 4.46
CA TRP A 512 -20.44 10.82 4.43
C TRP A 512 -19.09 10.39 5.03
N HIS A 513 -18.19 11.33 5.32
CA HIS A 513 -16.85 11.02 5.80
C HIS A 513 -16.91 10.41 7.21
N GLY A 514 -16.29 9.25 7.40
CA GLY A 514 -16.37 8.49 8.64
C GLY A 514 -17.61 7.61 8.78
N SER A 515 -18.42 7.47 7.72
CA SER A 515 -19.49 6.46 7.64
C SER A 515 -18.97 5.05 7.93
N ARG A 516 -19.80 4.22 8.56
CA ARG A 516 -19.43 2.83 8.83
C ARG A 516 -19.69 1.97 7.60
N ILE A 517 -18.61 1.55 6.93
CA ILE A 517 -18.68 0.67 5.77
C ILE A 517 -18.97 -0.76 6.24
N SER A 518 -20.02 -1.36 5.70
CA SER A 518 -20.42 -2.74 6.03
C SER A 518 -19.99 -3.75 4.98
N ARG A 519 -19.94 -3.33 3.71
CA ARG A 519 -19.58 -4.20 2.58
C ARG A 519 -19.22 -3.39 1.34
N VAL A 520 -18.23 -3.87 0.59
CA VAL A 520 -17.97 -3.45 -0.80
C VAL A 520 -18.12 -4.67 -1.69
N SER A 521 -18.93 -4.57 -2.75
CA SER A 521 -19.18 -5.68 -3.68
C SER A 521 -18.96 -5.24 -5.11
N GLU A 522 -18.16 -5.99 -5.86
CA GLU A 522 -18.04 -5.80 -7.30
C GLU A 522 -19.16 -6.59 -8.01
N LEU A 523 -20.15 -5.88 -8.53
CA LEU A 523 -21.34 -6.45 -9.18
C LEU A 523 -21.02 -6.98 -10.58
N GLU A 524 -20.20 -6.23 -11.31
CA GLU A 524 -19.59 -6.57 -12.58
C GLU A 524 -18.19 -5.95 -12.59
N LYS A 525 -17.34 -6.35 -13.54
CA LYS A 525 -16.03 -5.73 -13.70
C LYS A 525 -16.14 -4.20 -13.72
N ASP A 526 -15.46 -3.56 -12.77
CA ASP A 526 -15.43 -2.11 -12.62
C ASP A 526 -16.79 -1.45 -12.27
N VAL A 527 -17.76 -2.22 -11.75
CA VAL A 527 -19.05 -1.74 -11.23
C VAL A 527 -19.21 -2.21 -9.81
N PHE A 528 -19.28 -1.27 -8.87
CA PHE A 528 -19.24 -1.56 -7.45
C PHE A 528 -20.49 -1.09 -6.73
N LYS A 529 -20.76 -1.74 -5.59
CA LYS A 529 -21.74 -1.32 -4.61
C LYS A 529 -21.05 -1.22 -3.25
N ILE A 530 -21.17 -0.07 -2.60
CA ILE A 530 -20.68 0.17 -1.24
C ILE A 530 -21.91 0.26 -0.34
N ASP A 531 -22.08 -0.68 0.58
CA ASP A 531 -23.13 -0.64 1.60
C ASP A 531 -22.53 -0.04 2.89
N PHE A 532 -23.12 1.06 3.35
CA PHE A 532 -22.63 1.80 4.50
C PHE A 532 -23.77 2.33 5.37
N GLU A 533 -23.43 2.76 6.57
CA GLU A 533 -24.34 3.37 7.53
C GLU A 533 -23.79 4.74 7.92
N ASN A 534 -24.63 5.77 7.82
CA ASN A 534 -24.34 7.12 8.29
C ASN A 534 -25.42 7.52 9.31
N GLU A 535 -24.99 7.93 10.51
CA GLU A 535 -25.89 8.29 11.62
C GLU A 535 -27.00 7.24 11.91
N GLY A 536 -26.69 5.95 11.75
CA GLY A 536 -27.64 4.85 11.95
C GLY A 536 -28.60 4.58 10.78
N VAL A 537 -28.50 5.35 9.69
CA VAL A 537 -29.29 5.15 8.47
C VAL A 537 -28.47 4.38 7.43
N PRO A 538 -28.99 3.26 6.88
CA PRO A 538 -28.31 2.46 5.87
C PRO A 538 -28.47 3.02 4.46
N TYR A 539 -27.35 3.10 3.74
CA TYR A 539 -27.26 3.56 2.35
C TYR A 539 -26.52 2.55 1.46
N SER A 540 -26.68 2.71 0.15
CA SER A 540 -25.87 2.04 -0.86
C SER A 540 -25.35 3.07 -1.87
N ALA A 541 -24.03 3.14 -2.05
CA ALA A 541 -23.44 3.83 -3.20
C ALA A 541 -23.24 2.83 -4.34
N PHE A 542 -23.64 3.19 -5.55
CA PHE A 542 -23.39 2.40 -6.76
C PHE A 542 -22.43 3.17 -7.66
N CYS A 543 -21.28 2.58 -7.95
CA CYS A 543 -20.15 3.23 -8.62
C CYS A 543 -19.87 2.53 -9.96
N ASN A 544 -19.97 3.23 -11.07
CA ASN A 544 -19.60 2.72 -12.38
C ASN A 544 -18.28 3.33 -12.84
N LEU A 545 -17.18 2.57 -12.81
CA LEU A 545 -15.86 3.07 -13.24
C LEU A 545 -15.63 2.92 -14.77
N ASN A 546 -16.63 2.46 -15.51
CA ASN A 546 -16.54 2.19 -16.95
C ASN A 546 -16.95 3.41 -17.79
N SER A 547 -16.52 3.40 -19.05
CA SER A 547 -16.94 4.37 -20.08
C SER A 547 -18.31 4.09 -20.70
N ARG A 548 -19.07 3.11 -20.18
CA ARG A 548 -20.38 2.70 -20.67
C ARG A 548 -21.36 2.65 -19.51
N ALA A 549 -22.62 2.99 -19.77
CA ALA A 549 -23.69 2.87 -18.79
C ALA A 549 -23.89 1.40 -18.38
N LYS A 550 -24.32 1.20 -17.13
CA LYS A 550 -24.45 -0.13 -16.51
C LYS A 550 -25.75 -0.21 -15.71
N MET A 551 -26.43 -1.35 -15.81
CA MET A 551 -27.63 -1.62 -15.02
C MET A 551 -27.25 -2.23 -13.67
N ALA A 552 -27.76 -1.68 -12.58
CA ALA A 552 -27.62 -2.26 -11.26
C ALA A 552 -28.99 -2.58 -10.64
N GLN A 553 -29.04 -3.71 -9.92
CA GLN A 553 -30.23 -4.09 -9.17
C GLN A 553 -30.23 -3.37 -7.81
N THR A 554 -31.36 -2.73 -7.49
CA THR A 554 -31.64 -2.09 -6.21
C THR A 554 -32.83 -2.78 -5.53
N LYS A 555 -33.15 -2.38 -4.30
CA LYS A 555 -34.37 -2.81 -3.62
C LYS A 555 -35.65 -2.39 -4.37
N ASN A 556 -35.63 -1.20 -4.98
CA ASN A 556 -36.81 -0.57 -5.59
C ASN A 556 -36.88 -0.78 -7.12
N GLY A 557 -36.09 -1.71 -7.67
CA GLY A 557 -36.04 -2.01 -9.10
C GLY A 557 -34.63 -1.95 -9.67
N ARG A 558 -34.52 -1.64 -10.96
CA ARG A 558 -33.24 -1.49 -11.65
C ARG A 558 -32.95 -0.02 -11.91
N ILE A 559 -31.71 0.39 -11.69
CA ILE A 559 -31.21 1.71 -12.05
C ILE A 559 -30.17 1.57 -13.16
N GLU A 560 -30.13 2.55 -14.06
CA GLU A 560 -29.01 2.73 -14.98
C GLU A 560 -28.03 3.72 -14.35
N ILE A 561 -26.77 3.31 -14.24
CA ILE A 561 -25.68 4.15 -13.74
C ILE A 561 -24.87 4.58 -14.97
N GLN A 562 -24.79 5.87 -15.20
CA GLN A 562 -24.10 6.46 -16.34
C GLN A 562 -22.58 6.21 -16.29
N PRO A 563 -21.86 6.39 -17.41
CA PRO A 563 -20.40 6.24 -17.42
C PRO A 563 -19.72 7.09 -16.33
N PHE A 564 -18.83 6.47 -15.57
CA PHE A 564 -18.08 7.12 -14.49
C PHE A 564 -18.92 7.69 -13.34
N GLU A 565 -20.22 7.37 -13.25
CA GLU A 565 -21.13 7.94 -12.27
C GLU A 565 -21.13 7.16 -10.95
N THR A 566 -21.30 7.89 -9.85
CA THR A 566 -21.60 7.32 -8.53
C THR A 566 -22.90 7.90 -7.98
N ILE A 567 -23.84 7.02 -7.64
CA ILE A 567 -25.15 7.39 -7.08
C ILE A 567 -25.27 6.80 -5.68
N ILE A 568 -25.65 7.62 -4.69
CA ILE A 568 -25.99 7.18 -3.34
C ILE A 568 -27.51 7.09 -3.20
N LEU A 569 -28.00 5.96 -2.71
CA LEU A 569 -29.42 5.72 -2.46
C LEU A 569 -29.63 5.26 -1.01
N SER A 570 -30.69 5.77 -0.37
CA SER A 570 -31.18 5.20 0.88
C SER A 570 -31.61 3.75 0.67
N ARG A 571 -31.37 2.88 1.67
CA ARG A 571 -31.81 1.48 1.64
C ARG A 571 -33.25 1.29 2.15
N PHE A 572 -33.98 2.37 2.46
CA PHE A 572 -35.39 2.33 2.86
C PHE A 572 -36.35 2.48 1.69
#